data_AF-A0A961QWF3-F1
#
_entry.id   AF-A0A961QWF3-F1
#
_cell.length_a   1.000
_cell.length_b   1.000
_cell.length_c   1.000
_cell.angle_alpha   90.00
_cell.angle_beta   90.00
_cell.angle_gamma   90.00
#
_symmetry.space_group_name_H-M   'P 1'
#
loop_
_entity.id
_entity.type
_entity.pdbx_description
1 polymer ?
#
loop_
_entity_poly.entity_id
_entity_poly.type
_entity_poly.pdbx_seq_one_letter_code
_entity_poly.pdbx_strand_id
1 'polypeptide(L)'
;MFEAAHTPRLFGIAPGADFPVELARGLRRRMADAPPHAMAQVEVIVNTARMQTRLREALIAQGPGFLPSIRLIGDLAEGAASENPLRTRLALAQAIRALLQQEPDLAPTSAAFSLADGLFRLLGEMQGEGVALSVLDTLDVSNHSDHWTRSLRFIRLISEFLGPVSSEEGRLRQSVLDLTARWQTAPPTHPILVAGSTGSRGPASLLMQAVARLPQGALVLPGFDDSMPGAVWHGFDDPLHNEDHPQYRYARLLDALGTEATTVQPWTEAPPPDPARNALVSLALRPAPVTDQWLRDGPGLGPLDAPTRRISLLEANGPRQEALSIALCLRQAVVEGKKAALITPDRTLARRVTAALDRWHLRPDDSAGRPLALSAPGRFMRQCADLLNGTVSAESLVALLKHPITHSALDRGPHLRHLRDLELHLRRYAVPYPDAETLRLWGARKADRSDWADWLVAATDLLAGSDTRPLTDWIAAHLQLGEHIAAGANGAESGELWKEEAGRELRALFDDLTEHAAYGGEMQ
;
A
#
# COMPACT_ATOMS: atom_id res chain seq x y z
N MET A 1 25.85 12.35 23.15
CA MET A 1 24.80 13.04 22.38
C MET A 1 23.80 13.74 23.30
N PHE A 2 23.26 13.02 24.30
CA PHE A 2 22.39 13.63 25.30
C PHE A 2 22.98 13.44 26.71
N GLU A 3 22.71 14.37 27.63
CA GLU A 3 22.97 14.14 29.07
C GLU A 3 21.90 13.23 29.64
N ALA A 4 22.25 12.28 30.51
CA ALA A 4 21.28 11.34 31.09
C ALA A 4 20.17 12.11 31.83
N ALA A 5 18.91 11.87 31.46
CA ALA A 5 17.75 12.54 32.03
C ALA A 5 16.64 11.52 32.31
N HIS A 6 15.82 11.80 33.33
CA HIS A 6 14.66 10.98 33.68
C HIS A 6 13.38 11.40 32.92
N THR A 7 13.42 12.52 32.20
CA THR A 7 12.30 13.02 31.40
C THR A 7 12.43 12.59 29.94
N PRO A 8 11.31 12.26 29.25
CA PRO A 8 11.31 11.97 27.83
C PRO A 8 11.92 13.11 27.00
N ARG A 9 12.85 12.79 26.10
CA ARG A 9 13.40 13.78 25.17
C ARG A 9 12.56 13.83 23.91
N LEU A 10 11.73 14.87 23.82
CA LEU A 10 10.83 15.09 22.70
C LEU A 10 11.27 16.31 21.91
N PHE A 11 11.44 16.12 20.61
CA PHE A 11 11.79 17.20 19.70
C PHE A 11 10.78 17.30 18.56
N GLY A 12 10.41 18.53 18.20
CA GLY A 12 9.56 18.84 17.06
C GLY A 12 10.37 19.42 15.91
N ILE A 13 10.03 19.03 14.69
CA ILE A 13 10.39 19.78 13.47
C ILE A 13 9.12 20.42 12.94
N ALA A 14 9.15 21.74 12.73
CA ALA A 14 7.98 22.54 12.39
C ALA A 14 7.35 22.15 11.04
N PRO A 15 6.03 22.38 10.85
CA PRO A 15 5.35 22.17 9.57
C PRO A 15 6.03 22.91 8.42
N GLY A 16 6.13 22.23 7.28
CA GLY A 16 6.73 22.76 6.06
C GLY A 16 8.26 22.63 5.96
N ALA A 17 8.97 22.29 7.04
CA ALA A 17 10.42 22.08 7.00
C ALA A 17 10.81 20.79 6.26
N ASP A 18 11.98 20.77 5.60
CA ASP A 18 12.50 19.56 4.96
C ASP A 18 13.05 18.60 6.03
N PHE A 19 12.17 17.73 6.52
CA PHE A 19 12.42 16.90 7.70
C PHE A 19 13.75 16.12 7.68
N PRO A 20 14.12 15.36 6.62
CA PRO A 20 15.44 14.70 6.56
C PRO A 20 16.63 15.65 6.69
N VAL A 21 16.54 16.85 6.10
CA VAL A 21 17.62 17.83 6.12
C VAL A 21 17.78 18.43 7.52
N GLU A 22 16.67 18.79 8.16
CA GLU A 22 16.68 19.29 9.55
C GLU A 22 17.11 18.20 10.54
N LEU A 23 16.66 16.96 10.33
CA LEU A 23 17.09 15.81 11.13
C LEU A 23 18.61 15.64 11.05
N ALA A 24 19.16 15.56 9.83
CA ALA A 24 20.59 15.45 9.59
C ALA A 24 21.38 16.61 10.22
N ARG A 25 20.88 17.85 10.09
CA ARG A 25 21.52 19.04 10.68
C ARG A 25 21.56 18.96 12.20
N GLY A 26 20.45 18.62 12.84
CA GLY A 26 20.40 18.48 14.29
C GLY A 26 21.22 17.31 14.83
N LEU A 27 21.35 16.21 14.06
CA LEU A 27 22.27 15.10 14.37
C LEU A 27 23.72 15.57 14.35
N ARG A 28 24.16 16.23 13.26
CA ARG A 28 25.54 16.74 13.13
C ARG A 28 25.88 17.73 14.24
N ARG A 29 24.99 18.69 14.53
CA ARG A 29 25.21 19.68 15.60
C ARG A 29 25.41 19.04 16.97
N ARG A 30 24.57 18.07 17.35
CA ARG A 30 24.67 17.38 18.64
C ARG A 30 25.88 16.44 18.77
N MET A 31 26.54 16.14 17.65
CA MET A 31 27.72 15.30 17.58
C MET A 31 28.99 16.10 17.27
N ALA A 32 28.92 17.43 17.22
CA ALA A 32 30.04 18.30 16.83
C ALA A 32 31.24 18.15 17.79
N ASP A 33 30.97 18.03 19.09
CA ASP A 33 32.00 17.89 20.13
C ASP A 33 32.38 16.43 20.42
N ALA A 34 31.73 15.47 19.76
CA ALA A 34 32.00 14.05 19.92
C ALA A 34 33.06 13.57 18.91
N PRO A 35 33.85 12.53 19.23
CA PRO A 35 34.78 11.96 18.26
C PRO A 35 34.02 11.40 17.03
N PRO A 36 34.56 11.48 15.81
CA PRO A 36 33.81 11.16 14.59
C PRO A 36 33.19 9.76 14.56
N HIS A 37 33.86 8.76 15.14
CA HIS A 37 33.37 7.37 15.20
C HIS A 37 32.14 7.21 16.11
N ALA A 38 31.88 8.14 17.04
CA ALA A 38 30.69 8.10 17.89
C ALA A 38 29.39 8.27 17.07
N MET A 39 29.45 8.92 15.90
CA MET A 39 28.30 8.98 14.99
C MET A 39 27.85 7.59 14.52
N ALA A 40 28.79 6.66 14.30
CA ALA A 40 28.47 5.30 13.88
C ALA A 40 27.72 4.48 14.95
N GLN A 41 27.78 4.92 16.22
CA GLN A 41 27.04 4.28 17.32
C GLN A 41 25.64 4.87 17.51
N VAL A 42 25.32 5.99 16.85
CA VAL A 42 23.97 6.56 16.89
C VAL A 42 23.05 5.69 16.04
N GLU A 43 21.92 5.31 16.62
CA GLU A 43 20.87 4.59 15.93
C GLU A 43 19.69 5.51 15.64
N VAL A 44 19.23 5.54 14.38
CA VAL A 44 18.06 6.30 13.94
C VAL A 44 17.07 5.34 13.30
N ILE A 45 15.94 5.14 13.95
CA ILE A 45 14.83 4.33 13.47
C ILE A 45 13.85 5.24 12.72
N VAL A 46 13.57 4.92 11.45
CA VAL A 46 12.67 5.68 10.58
C VAL A 46 11.53 4.80 10.04
N ASN A 47 10.44 5.41 9.57
CA ASN A 47 9.24 4.66 9.17
C ASN A 47 9.31 4.00 7.79
N THR A 48 10.14 4.51 6.87
CA THR A 48 10.10 4.13 5.45
C THR A 48 11.50 4.11 4.83
N ALA A 49 11.71 3.21 3.87
CA ALA A 49 12.94 3.15 3.07
C ALA A 49 13.22 4.49 2.36
N ARG A 50 12.18 5.20 1.91
CA ARG A 50 12.32 6.53 1.31
C ARG A 50 12.93 7.53 2.31
N MET A 51 12.44 7.56 3.54
CA MET A 51 12.98 8.42 4.59
C MET A 51 14.44 8.04 4.94
N GLN A 52 14.74 6.74 5.01
CA GLN A 52 16.09 6.22 5.24
C GLN A 52 17.07 6.72 4.16
N THR A 53 16.71 6.58 2.87
CA THR A 53 17.52 7.05 1.75
C THR A 53 17.68 8.57 1.78
N ARG A 54 16.59 9.33 1.97
CA ARG A 54 16.67 10.80 2.04
C ARG A 54 17.51 11.31 3.21
N LEU A 55 17.45 10.64 4.37
CA LEU A 55 18.29 10.99 5.52
C LEU A 55 19.77 10.74 5.21
N ARG A 56 20.09 9.60 4.58
CA ARG A 56 21.44 9.27 4.15
C ARG A 56 21.99 10.33 3.18
N GLU A 57 21.21 10.69 2.16
CA GLU A 57 21.57 11.76 1.21
C GLU A 57 21.79 13.10 1.93
N ALA A 58 20.90 13.48 2.85
CA ALA A 58 21.02 14.71 3.60
C ALA A 58 22.27 14.76 4.50
N LEU A 59 22.67 13.63 5.09
CA LEU A 59 23.89 13.52 5.90
C LEU A 59 25.16 13.59 5.05
N ILE A 60 25.15 12.98 3.85
CA ILE A 60 26.25 13.02 2.88
C ILE A 60 26.42 14.44 2.32
N ALA A 61 25.33 15.10 2.00
CA ALA A 61 25.33 16.48 1.47
C ALA A 61 25.94 17.50 2.46
N GLN A 62 25.99 17.17 3.76
CA GLN A 62 26.62 18.00 4.79
C GLN A 62 28.13 17.79 4.92
N GLY A 63 28.72 16.88 4.14
CA GLY A 63 30.17 16.65 4.09
C GLY A 63 30.59 15.24 4.55
N PRO A 64 31.91 14.94 4.45
CA PRO A 64 32.45 13.63 4.77
C PRO A 64 32.33 13.31 6.26
N GLY A 65 32.10 12.04 6.59
CA GLY A 65 32.10 11.53 7.95
C GLY A 65 31.37 10.21 8.10
N PHE A 66 31.44 9.61 9.28
CA PHE A 66 30.63 8.43 9.60
C PHE A 66 29.13 8.77 9.59
N LEU A 67 28.31 7.77 9.29
CA LEU A 67 26.87 7.83 9.29
C LEU A 67 26.31 7.06 10.50
N PRO A 68 25.17 7.46 11.06
CA PRO A 68 24.46 6.65 12.04
C PRO A 68 23.96 5.34 11.41
N SER A 69 23.67 4.36 12.25
CA SER A 69 22.89 3.19 11.86
C SER A 69 21.45 3.62 11.64
N ILE A 70 20.97 3.57 10.39
CA ILE A 70 19.59 3.97 10.05
C ILE A 70 18.78 2.70 9.77
N ARG A 71 17.81 2.37 10.63
CA ARG A 71 16.98 1.16 10.56
C ARG A 71 15.52 1.51 10.25
N LEU A 72 14.77 0.60 9.66
CA LEU A 72 13.32 0.75 9.54
C LEU A 72 12.62 0.22 10.78
N ILE A 73 11.46 0.80 11.12
CA ILE A 73 10.59 0.23 12.15
C ILE A 73 10.22 -1.22 11.79
N GLY A 74 9.93 -1.50 10.51
CA GLY A 74 9.60 -2.85 10.03
C GLY A 74 10.71 -3.89 10.25
N ASP A 75 11.98 -3.48 10.16
CA ASP A 75 13.14 -4.36 10.34
C ASP A 75 13.27 -4.87 11.79
N LEU A 76 12.55 -4.28 12.74
CA LEU A 76 12.58 -4.71 14.15
C LEU A 76 11.90 -6.07 14.36
N ALA A 77 11.10 -6.53 13.40
CA ALA A 77 10.40 -7.82 13.46
C ALA A 77 11.27 -9.02 13.04
N GLU A 78 12.52 -8.81 12.64
CA GLU A 78 13.40 -9.88 12.14
C GLU A 78 13.79 -10.88 13.25
N GLY A 79 13.33 -12.14 13.14
CA GLY A 79 13.77 -13.22 14.02
C GLY A 79 12.81 -14.42 14.16
N ALA A 80 11.52 -14.25 13.90
CA ALA A 80 10.56 -15.36 13.84
C ALA A 80 10.25 -15.72 12.38
N ALA A 81 10.24 -17.02 12.05
CA ALA A 81 9.81 -17.47 10.73
C ALA A 81 8.38 -16.96 10.46
N SER A 82 8.23 -16.08 9.47
CA SER A 82 6.92 -15.56 9.10
C SER A 82 6.11 -16.65 8.42
N GLU A 83 4.89 -16.90 8.87
CA GLU A 83 3.91 -17.54 8.00
C GLU A 83 3.63 -16.62 6.80
N ASN A 84 3.50 -17.22 5.61
CA ASN A 84 3.21 -16.47 4.40
C ASN A 84 1.75 -15.95 4.45
N PRO A 85 1.49 -14.65 4.23
CA PRO A 85 0.14 -14.07 4.24
C PRO A 85 -0.84 -14.72 3.26
N LEU A 86 -0.39 -15.15 2.09
CA LEU A 86 -1.24 -15.84 1.11
C LEU A 86 -1.70 -17.20 1.63
N ARG A 87 -0.78 -17.99 2.21
CA ARG A 87 -1.11 -19.26 2.85
C ARG A 87 -2.22 -19.09 3.89
N THR A 88 -2.10 -18.11 4.79
CA THR A 88 -3.13 -17.84 5.80
C THR A 88 -4.46 -17.46 5.17
N ARG A 89 -4.46 -16.57 4.15
CA ARG A 89 -5.69 -16.16 3.46
C ARG A 89 -6.38 -17.31 2.74
N LEU A 90 -5.63 -18.23 2.13
CA LEU A 90 -6.18 -19.43 1.47
C LEU A 90 -6.82 -20.38 2.48
N ALA A 91 -6.14 -20.64 3.60
CA ALA A 91 -6.69 -21.46 4.69
C ALA A 91 -7.96 -20.83 5.30
N LEU A 92 -7.94 -19.51 5.53
CA LEU A 92 -9.11 -18.75 5.97
C LEU A 92 -10.26 -18.87 4.97
N ALA A 93 -9.99 -18.77 3.67
CA ALA A 93 -11.01 -18.88 2.63
C ALA A 93 -11.69 -20.26 2.65
N GLN A 94 -10.96 -21.33 2.96
CA GLN A 94 -11.52 -22.67 3.10
C GLN A 94 -12.42 -22.81 4.34
N ALA A 95 -11.98 -22.31 5.50
CA ALA A 95 -12.80 -22.29 6.71
C ALA A 95 -14.09 -21.46 6.51
N ILE A 96 -13.97 -20.28 5.88
CA ILE A 96 -15.10 -19.43 5.54
C ILE A 96 -16.03 -20.13 4.54
N ARG A 97 -15.49 -20.81 3.53
CA ARG A 97 -16.29 -21.57 2.56
C ARG A 97 -17.14 -22.64 3.24
N ALA A 98 -16.56 -23.39 4.17
CA ALA A 98 -17.28 -24.40 4.95
C ALA A 98 -18.39 -23.76 5.81
N LEU A 99 -18.11 -22.61 6.43
CA LEU A 99 -19.12 -21.86 7.19
C LEU A 99 -20.28 -21.39 6.29
N LEU A 100 -19.99 -20.81 5.12
CA LEU A 100 -21.02 -20.33 4.20
C LEU A 100 -21.88 -21.45 3.59
N GLN A 101 -21.35 -22.68 3.51
CA GLN A 101 -22.14 -23.85 3.11
C GLN A 101 -23.15 -24.26 4.21
N GLN A 102 -22.82 -24.04 5.49
CA GLN A 102 -23.71 -24.33 6.61
C GLN A 102 -24.69 -23.18 6.88
N GLU A 103 -24.25 -21.94 6.66
CA GLU A 103 -24.98 -20.69 6.94
C GLU A 103 -25.05 -19.79 5.68
N PRO A 104 -25.81 -20.20 4.64
CA PRO A 104 -25.84 -19.53 3.34
C PRO A 104 -26.44 -18.11 3.38
N ASP A 105 -27.19 -17.77 4.44
CA ASP A 105 -27.79 -16.45 4.63
C ASP A 105 -26.75 -15.35 4.95
N LEU A 106 -25.51 -15.72 5.30
CA LEU A 106 -24.44 -14.77 5.61
C LEU A 106 -23.88 -14.10 4.35
N ALA A 107 -23.51 -14.91 3.35
CA ALA A 107 -22.94 -14.47 2.08
C ALA A 107 -22.88 -15.65 1.07
N PRO A 108 -22.80 -15.38 -0.24
CA PRO A 108 -22.58 -16.44 -1.23
C PRO A 108 -21.17 -17.06 -1.08
N THR A 109 -21.05 -18.36 -1.33
CA THR A 109 -19.79 -19.12 -1.26
C THR A 109 -18.68 -18.53 -2.12
N SER A 110 -19.02 -17.87 -3.23
CA SER A 110 -18.07 -17.17 -4.11
C SER A 110 -17.36 -15.99 -3.42
N ALA A 111 -17.92 -15.45 -2.34
CA ALA A 111 -17.31 -14.37 -1.56
C ALA A 111 -16.23 -14.84 -0.58
N ALA A 112 -16.02 -16.16 -0.41
CA ALA A 112 -15.17 -16.71 0.65
C ALA A 112 -13.75 -16.12 0.68
N PHE A 113 -13.08 -15.99 -0.47
CA PHE A 113 -11.74 -15.39 -0.51
C PHE A 113 -11.74 -13.90 -0.20
N SER A 114 -12.73 -13.14 -0.69
CA SER A 114 -12.83 -11.70 -0.37
C SER A 114 -13.10 -11.46 1.11
N LEU A 115 -13.91 -12.31 1.74
CA LEU A 115 -14.14 -12.28 3.18
C LEU A 115 -12.89 -12.70 3.96
N ALA A 116 -12.14 -13.69 3.47
CA ALA A 116 -10.86 -14.09 4.05
C ALA A 116 -9.83 -12.97 4.03
N ASP A 117 -9.70 -12.24 2.91
CA ASP A 117 -8.77 -11.11 2.79
C ASP A 117 -9.18 -9.96 3.72
N GLY A 118 -10.48 -9.63 3.78
CA GLY A 118 -11.01 -8.63 4.72
C GLY A 118 -10.77 -9.01 6.19
N LEU A 119 -11.05 -10.26 6.55
CA LEU A 119 -10.82 -10.78 7.90
C LEU A 119 -9.34 -10.80 8.25
N PHE A 120 -8.46 -11.26 7.35
CA PHE A 120 -7.01 -11.26 7.55
C PHE A 120 -6.48 -9.86 7.86
N ARG A 121 -6.96 -8.84 7.13
CA ARG A 121 -6.61 -7.43 7.38
C ARG A 121 -7.11 -6.95 8.74
N LEU A 122 -8.37 -7.23 9.09
CA LEU A 122 -8.95 -6.86 10.38
C LEU A 122 -8.18 -7.49 11.55
N LEU A 123 -7.89 -8.79 11.46
CA LEU A 123 -7.10 -9.50 12.47
C LEU A 123 -5.70 -8.89 12.60
N GLY A 124 -5.10 -8.50 11.47
CA GLY A 124 -3.80 -7.84 11.46
C GLY A 124 -3.81 -6.52 12.22
N GLU A 125 -4.80 -5.66 11.92
CA GLU A 125 -4.98 -4.38 12.59
C GLU A 125 -5.25 -4.55 14.09
N MET A 126 -6.15 -5.48 14.47
CA MET A 126 -6.42 -5.79 15.86
C MET A 126 -5.16 -6.25 16.61
N GLN A 127 -4.36 -7.12 15.99
CA GLN A 127 -3.11 -7.59 16.56
C GLN A 127 -2.06 -6.48 16.69
N GLY A 128 -1.93 -5.62 15.68
CA GLY A 128 -1.05 -4.46 15.70
C GLY A 128 -1.41 -3.49 16.83
N GLU A 129 -2.70 -3.23 17.01
CA GLU A 129 -3.22 -2.35 18.07
C GLU A 129 -3.27 -3.04 19.44
N GLY A 130 -3.17 -4.37 19.50
CA GLY A 130 -3.25 -5.15 20.74
C GLY A 130 -4.67 -5.31 21.27
N VAL A 131 -5.64 -5.32 20.36
CA VAL A 131 -7.06 -5.54 20.65
C VAL A 131 -7.36 -7.03 20.57
N ALA A 132 -7.85 -7.61 21.67
CA ALA A 132 -8.23 -9.02 21.70
C ALA A 132 -9.54 -9.28 20.93
N LEU A 133 -9.69 -10.48 20.38
CA LEU A 133 -10.92 -10.88 19.67
C LEU A 133 -12.16 -10.81 20.56
N SER A 134 -12.02 -11.08 21.85
CA SER A 134 -13.13 -11.00 22.82
C SER A 134 -13.75 -9.60 22.95
N VAL A 135 -13.07 -8.54 22.49
CA VAL A 135 -13.67 -7.19 22.45
C VAL A 135 -14.87 -7.15 21.50
N LEU A 136 -14.88 -7.98 20.45
CA LEU A 136 -15.99 -8.09 19.51
C LEU A 136 -17.25 -8.67 20.16
N ASP A 137 -17.13 -9.41 21.26
CA ASP A 137 -18.28 -9.97 21.99
C ASP A 137 -19.10 -8.90 22.70
N THR A 138 -18.46 -7.79 23.05
CA THR A 138 -19.07 -6.67 23.77
C THR A 138 -19.56 -5.54 22.87
N LEU A 139 -19.33 -5.62 21.55
CA LEU A 139 -19.80 -4.60 20.61
C LEU A 139 -21.33 -4.65 20.50
N ASP A 140 -21.98 -3.55 20.88
CA ASP A 140 -23.41 -3.35 20.66
C ASP A 140 -23.63 -2.69 19.29
N VAL A 141 -24.10 -3.48 18.33
CA VAL A 141 -24.46 -3.00 16.99
C VAL A 141 -25.97 -2.82 16.80
N SER A 142 -26.77 -2.87 17.86
CA SER A 142 -28.24 -2.89 17.80
C SER A 142 -28.87 -1.64 17.17
N ASN A 143 -28.19 -0.49 17.24
CA ASN A 143 -28.62 0.76 16.60
C ASN A 143 -28.14 0.91 15.15
N HIS A 144 -27.43 -0.08 14.62
CA HIS A 144 -26.96 -0.11 13.24
C HIS A 144 -27.84 -1.02 12.38
N SER A 145 -27.77 -0.82 11.06
CA SER A 145 -28.49 -1.65 10.09
C SER A 145 -28.13 -3.14 10.18
N ASP A 146 -29.10 -4.00 9.86
CA ASP A 146 -29.01 -5.48 9.94
C ASP A 146 -27.71 -6.11 9.40
N HIS A 147 -27.04 -5.48 8.42
CA HIS A 147 -25.77 -5.96 7.89
C HIS A 147 -24.64 -5.97 8.93
N TRP A 148 -24.60 -5.02 9.87
CA TRP A 148 -23.59 -4.99 10.94
C TRP A 148 -23.76 -6.15 11.91
N THR A 149 -25.00 -6.49 12.26
CA THR A 149 -25.33 -7.66 13.08
C THR A 149 -24.89 -8.96 12.39
N ARG A 150 -25.10 -9.07 11.07
CA ARG A 150 -24.65 -10.24 10.29
C ARG A 150 -23.13 -10.35 10.22
N SER A 151 -22.44 -9.24 9.96
CA SER A 151 -20.97 -9.20 9.95
C SER A 151 -20.37 -9.57 11.30
N LEU A 152 -20.94 -9.07 12.40
CA LEU A 152 -20.47 -9.40 13.74
C LEU A 152 -20.70 -10.88 14.08
N ARG A 153 -21.87 -11.43 13.73
CA ARG A 153 -22.15 -12.87 13.86
C ARG A 153 -21.14 -13.70 13.06
N PHE A 154 -20.86 -13.31 11.82
CA PHE A 154 -19.86 -14.00 10.98
C PHE A 154 -18.47 -13.99 11.64
N ILE A 155 -17.99 -12.83 12.11
CA ILE A 155 -16.66 -12.72 12.72
C ILE A 155 -16.58 -13.56 14.00
N ARG A 156 -17.63 -13.58 14.83
CA ARG A 156 -17.68 -14.43 16.03
C ARG A 156 -17.59 -15.91 15.69
N LEU A 157 -18.43 -16.37 14.75
CA LEU A 157 -18.44 -17.77 14.32
C LEU A 157 -17.08 -18.19 13.76
N ILE A 158 -16.51 -17.40 12.84
CA ILE A 158 -15.21 -17.77 12.26
C ILE A 158 -14.09 -17.73 13.30
N SER A 159 -14.14 -16.81 14.28
CA SER A 159 -13.11 -16.69 15.32
C SER A 159 -12.94 -17.94 16.18
N GLU A 160 -13.99 -18.73 16.36
CA GLU A 160 -13.93 -20.03 17.06
C GLU A 160 -13.09 -21.06 16.30
N PHE A 161 -13.02 -20.93 14.97
CA PHE A 161 -12.25 -21.80 14.08
C PHE A 161 -10.84 -21.26 13.79
N LEU A 162 -10.54 -20.03 14.21
CA LEU A 162 -9.23 -19.43 14.00
C LEU A 162 -8.22 -19.98 15.01
N GLY A 163 -7.21 -20.67 14.51
CA GLY A 163 -5.96 -20.85 15.25
C GLY A 163 -5.22 -19.51 15.44
N PRO A 164 -4.03 -19.52 16.06
CA PRO A 164 -3.21 -18.32 16.19
C PRO A 164 -2.78 -17.81 14.82
N VAL A 165 -3.50 -16.84 14.28
CA VAL A 165 -3.12 -16.11 13.07
C VAL A 165 -1.98 -15.17 13.44
N SER A 166 -0.85 -15.20 12.73
CA SER A 166 0.24 -14.25 12.93
C SER A 166 0.31 -13.27 11.76
N SER A 167 -0.21 -12.05 11.95
CA SER A 167 -0.02 -10.98 10.98
C SER A 167 1.35 -10.32 11.11
N GLU A 168 1.77 -9.60 10.08
CA GLU A 168 2.98 -8.78 10.10
C GLU A 168 2.93 -7.71 11.21
N GLU A 169 1.79 -7.03 11.35
CA GLU A 169 1.60 -6.01 12.39
C GLU A 169 1.66 -6.60 13.80
N GLY A 170 1.07 -7.79 14.00
CA GLY A 170 1.13 -8.53 15.25
C GLY A 170 2.55 -8.97 15.62
N ARG A 171 3.34 -9.44 14.64
CA ARG A 171 4.75 -9.78 14.86
C ARG A 171 5.57 -8.56 15.22
N LEU A 172 5.42 -7.48 14.46
CA LEU A 172 6.11 -6.22 14.75
C LEU A 172 5.77 -5.73 16.15
N ARG A 173 4.49 -5.82 16.56
CA ARG A 173 4.09 -5.52 17.95
C ARG A 173 4.85 -6.39 18.94
N GLN A 174 4.86 -7.70 18.76
CA GLN A 174 5.52 -8.62 19.68
C GLN A 174 7.02 -8.34 19.77
N SER A 175 7.70 -8.13 18.64
CA SER A 175 9.12 -7.80 18.61
C SER A 175 9.43 -6.48 19.31
N VAL A 176 8.56 -5.47 19.19
CA VAL A 176 8.67 -4.21 19.94
C VAL A 176 8.46 -4.45 21.44
N LEU A 177 7.50 -5.28 21.85
CA LEU A 177 7.31 -5.64 23.26
C LEU A 177 8.53 -6.37 23.84
N ASP A 178 9.07 -7.34 23.12
CA ASP A 178 10.27 -8.10 23.52
C ASP A 178 11.52 -7.20 23.58
N LEU A 179 11.66 -6.27 22.63
CA LEU A 179 12.71 -5.26 22.64
C LEU A 179 12.57 -4.33 23.86
N THR A 180 11.34 -3.89 24.15
CA THR A 180 11.04 -3.04 25.30
C THR A 180 11.37 -3.73 26.62
N ALA A 181 10.99 -5.01 26.77
CA ALA A 181 11.31 -5.80 27.96
C ALA A 181 12.83 -5.98 28.16
N ARG A 182 13.56 -6.22 27.06
CA ARG A 182 15.04 -6.26 27.10
C ARG A 182 15.64 -4.93 27.51
N TRP A 183 15.15 -3.81 26.98
CA TRP A 183 15.65 -2.48 27.35
C TRP A 183 15.36 -2.07 28.79
N GLN A 184 14.31 -2.61 29.42
CA GLN A 184 14.04 -2.39 30.84
C GLN A 184 15.08 -3.04 31.75
N THR A 185 15.63 -4.19 31.35
CA THR A 185 16.61 -4.96 32.15
C THR A 185 18.07 -4.62 31.78
N ALA A 186 18.32 -4.31 30.51
CA ALA A 186 19.63 -3.94 29.99
C ALA A 186 19.49 -2.77 28.99
N PRO A 187 19.33 -1.52 29.49
CA PRO A 187 19.14 -0.38 28.61
C PRO A 187 20.41 -0.12 27.77
N PRO A 188 20.26 0.15 26.45
CA PRO A 188 21.37 0.54 25.60
C PRO A 188 22.03 1.83 26.08
N THR A 189 23.36 1.87 25.99
CA THR A 189 24.17 3.02 26.41
C THR A 189 24.45 4.02 25.30
N HIS A 190 24.16 3.66 24.04
CA HIS A 190 24.32 4.52 22.87
C HIS A 190 23.00 5.23 22.51
N PRO A 191 23.03 6.34 21.75
CA PRO A 191 21.83 7.06 21.37
C PRO A 191 20.92 6.28 20.42
N ILE A 192 19.63 6.23 20.74
CA ILE A 192 18.60 5.64 19.89
C ILE A 192 17.50 6.69 19.67
N LEU A 193 17.20 6.98 18.41
CA LEU A 193 16.21 7.97 18.02
C LEU A 193 15.11 7.32 17.17
N VAL A 194 13.86 7.68 17.42
CA VAL A 194 12.77 7.45 16.44
C VAL A 194 12.46 8.78 15.77
N ALA A 195 12.55 8.82 14.44
CA ALA A 195 12.38 10.04 13.68
C ALA A 195 11.43 9.87 12.50
N GLY A 196 10.54 10.84 12.31
CA GLY A 196 9.64 10.89 11.16
C GLY A 196 8.39 10.01 11.32
N SER A 197 8.12 9.53 12.53
CA SER A 197 6.91 8.79 12.88
C SER A 197 5.95 9.66 13.67
N THR A 198 4.66 9.55 13.39
CA THR A 198 3.56 10.14 14.18
C THR A 198 3.05 9.22 15.28
N GLY A 199 3.53 7.96 15.32
CA GLY A 199 3.02 6.95 16.26
C GLY A 199 1.59 6.51 15.95
N SER A 200 1.11 6.67 14.72
CA SER A 200 -0.27 6.38 14.32
C SER A 200 -0.66 4.90 14.28
N ARG A 201 0.30 4.00 14.45
CA ARG A 201 0.11 2.54 14.52
C ARG A 201 0.61 2.02 15.86
N GLY A 202 -0.11 1.05 16.43
CA GLY A 202 0.18 0.46 17.74
C GLY A 202 1.65 0.11 17.98
N PRO A 203 2.32 -0.69 17.10
CA PRO A 203 3.72 -1.06 17.30
C PRO A 203 4.67 0.14 17.26
N ALA A 204 4.41 1.11 16.37
CA ALA A 204 5.21 2.32 16.26
C ALA A 204 5.05 3.22 17.50
N SER A 205 3.83 3.35 18.03
CA SER A 205 3.56 4.07 19.28
C SER A 205 4.28 3.43 20.47
N LEU A 206 4.19 2.10 20.61
CA LEU A 206 4.89 1.36 21.65
C LEU A 206 6.41 1.54 21.57
N LEU A 207 6.98 1.47 20.37
CA LEU A 207 8.40 1.70 20.16
C LEU A 207 8.81 3.13 20.54
N MET A 208 8.03 4.14 20.12
CA MET A 208 8.28 5.53 20.48
C MET A 208 8.25 5.72 22.00
N GLN A 209 7.30 5.12 22.70
CA GLN A 209 7.26 5.16 24.16
C GLN A 209 8.47 4.48 24.81
N ALA A 210 8.88 3.33 24.29
CA ALA A 210 10.04 2.60 24.78
C ALA A 210 11.33 3.41 24.58
N VAL A 211 11.55 3.95 23.39
CA VAL A 211 12.72 4.78 23.08
C VAL A 211 12.74 6.05 23.91
N ALA A 212 11.60 6.73 24.09
CA ALA A 212 11.54 7.95 24.89
C ALA A 212 11.94 7.77 26.36
N ARG A 213 11.85 6.54 26.88
CA ARG A 213 12.23 6.18 28.27
C ARG A 213 13.68 5.71 28.40
N LEU A 214 14.44 5.60 27.30
CA LEU A 214 15.84 5.18 27.33
C LEU A 214 16.77 6.28 27.84
N PRO A 215 17.88 5.93 28.54
CA PRO A 215 18.85 6.91 29.03
C PRO A 215 19.42 7.84 27.94
N GLN A 216 19.61 7.33 26.72
CA GLN A 216 20.06 8.10 25.54
C GLN A 216 18.99 8.13 24.43
N GLY A 217 17.72 7.93 24.79
CA GLY A 217 16.60 7.95 23.86
C GLY A 217 16.13 9.36 23.48
N ALA A 218 15.62 9.52 22.25
CA ALA A 218 14.90 10.73 21.84
C ALA A 218 13.87 10.46 20.73
N LEU A 219 12.81 11.26 20.68
CA LEU A 219 11.84 11.28 19.58
C LEU A 219 11.98 12.57 18.79
N VAL A 220 11.93 12.48 17.45
CA VAL A 220 11.92 13.63 16.54
C VAL A 220 10.64 13.60 15.69
N LEU A 221 9.67 14.41 16.10
CA LEU A 221 8.31 14.45 15.59
C LEU A 221 8.20 15.33 14.32
N PRO A 222 7.72 14.80 13.18
CA PRO A 222 7.56 15.57 11.95
C PRO A 222 6.32 16.47 11.96
N GLY A 223 6.47 17.75 11.61
CA GLY A 223 5.34 18.66 11.46
C GLY A 223 4.59 18.94 12.77
N PHE A 224 5.32 18.99 13.89
CA PHE A 224 4.75 19.29 15.20
C PHE A 224 4.33 20.76 15.29
N ASP A 225 3.08 21.02 15.66
CA ASP A 225 2.55 22.38 15.79
C ASP A 225 2.79 22.95 17.19
N ASP A 226 3.83 23.76 17.34
CA ASP A 226 4.18 24.46 18.57
C ASP A 226 3.36 25.74 18.81
N SER A 227 2.53 26.14 17.86
CA SER A 227 1.69 27.35 17.93
C SER A 227 0.29 27.08 18.47
N MET A 228 -0.13 25.81 18.50
CA MET A 228 -1.45 25.42 18.99
C MET A 228 -1.57 25.65 20.51
N PRO A 229 -2.60 26.39 20.97
CA PRO A 229 -2.78 26.66 22.40
C PRO A 229 -2.99 25.38 23.23
N GLY A 230 -2.47 25.36 24.46
CA GLY A 230 -2.60 24.19 25.36
C GLY A 230 -4.05 23.74 25.59
N ALA A 231 -5.00 24.67 25.69
CA ALA A 231 -6.42 24.33 25.81
C ALA A 231 -6.97 23.55 24.61
N VAL A 232 -6.42 23.75 23.40
CA VAL A 232 -6.79 22.99 22.20
C VAL A 232 -6.14 21.61 22.23
N TRP A 233 -4.90 21.50 22.69
CA TRP A 233 -4.23 20.21 22.91
C TRP A 233 -5.00 19.32 23.90
N HIS A 234 -5.54 19.90 24.97
CA HIS A 234 -6.40 19.20 25.92
C HIS A 234 -7.81 18.91 25.38
N GLY A 235 -8.17 19.41 24.19
CA GLY A 235 -9.47 19.14 23.56
C GLY A 235 -9.54 17.81 22.80
N PHE A 236 -8.43 17.07 22.70
CA PHE A 236 -8.34 15.80 21.98
C PHE A 236 -8.87 14.59 22.78
N ASP A 237 -9.94 14.80 23.56
CA ASP A 237 -10.48 13.80 24.50
C ASP A 237 -11.39 12.76 23.83
N ASP A 238 -12.02 13.11 22.70
CA ASP A 238 -12.94 12.23 21.98
C ASP A 238 -12.32 11.70 20.68
N PRO A 239 -11.96 10.41 20.59
CA PRO A 239 -11.44 9.81 19.36
C PRO A 239 -12.38 9.92 18.16
N LEU A 240 -13.70 9.81 18.36
CA LEU A 240 -14.68 9.76 17.26
C LEU A 240 -14.72 11.05 16.43
N HIS A 241 -14.38 12.19 17.05
CA HIS A 241 -14.46 13.50 16.41
C HIS A 241 -13.10 14.12 16.10
N ASN A 242 -12.02 13.59 16.69
CA ASN A 242 -10.72 14.24 16.65
C ASN A 242 -9.63 13.45 15.93
N GLU A 243 -9.84 12.18 15.62
CA GLU A 243 -8.81 11.33 15.01
C GLU A 243 -8.32 11.84 13.64
N ASP A 244 -9.14 12.59 12.93
CA ASP A 244 -8.80 13.21 11.64
C ASP A 244 -7.84 14.41 11.78
N HIS A 245 -7.63 14.92 13.00
CA HIS A 245 -6.73 16.05 13.23
C HIS A 245 -5.25 15.64 13.10
N PRO A 246 -4.41 16.37 12.33
CA PRO A 246 -3.00 15.98 12.12
C PRO A 246 -2.15 15.84 13.39
N GLN A 247 -2.49 16.59 14.44
CA GLN A 247 -1.79 16.55 15.74
C GLN A 247 -2.38 15.55 16.74
N TYR A 248 -3.52 14.90 16.44
CA TYR A 248 -4.21 14.02 17.41
C TYR A 248 -3.31 12.88 17.92
N ARG A 249 -2.58 12.22 17.00
CA ARG A 249 -1.68 11.11 17.39
C ARG A 249 -0.52 11.58 18.27
N TYR A 250 -0.10 12.84 18.17
CA TYR A 250 0.86 13.42 19.12
C TYR A 250 0.24 13.65 20.49
N ALA A 251 -1.00 14.14 20.57
CA ALA A 251 -1.69 14.28 21.86
C ALA A 251 -1.76 12.93 22.60
N ARG A 252 -2.17 11.86 21.90
CA ARG A 252 -2.19 10.50 22.45
C ARG A 252 -0.81 9.99 22.88
N LEU A 253 0.23 10.32 22.13
CA LEU A 253 1.61 9.98 22.49
C LEU A 253 2.06 10.72 23.75
N LEU A 254 1.78 12.02 23.84
CA LEU A 254 2.14 12.88 24.98
C LEU A 254 1.43 12.40 26.26
N ASP A 255 0.14 12.07 26.16
CA ASP A 255 -0.63 11.46 27.25
C ASP A 255 0.01 10.15 27.74
N ALA A 256 0.36 9.25 26.81
CA ALA A 256 1.00 7.97 27.13
C ALA A 256 2.40 8.12 27.75
N LEU A 257 3.06 9.25 27.48
CA LEU A 257 4.34 9.62 28.08
C LEU A 257 4.19 10.42 29.38
N GLY A 258 2.97 10.84 29.75
CA GLY A 258 2.71 11.68 30.90
C GLY A 258 3.36 13.06 30.78
N THR A 259 3.33 13.66 29.59
CA THR A 259 3.98 14.95 29.30
C THR A 259 3.06 15.86 28.49
N GLU A 260 3.43 17.13 28.36
CA GLU A 260 2.63 18.16 27.69
C GLU A 260 3.26 18.60 26.37
N ALA A 261 2.47 19.17 25.48
CA ALA A 261 2.96 19.72 24.20
C ALA A 261 4.06 20.78 24.41
N THR A 262 4.03 21.50 25.52
CA THR A 262 5.01 22.53 25.91
C THR A 262 6.40 21.96 26.21
N THR A 263 6.52 20.65 26.47
CA THR A 263 7.81 20.00 26.73
C THR A 263 8.54 19.63 25.45
N VAL A 264 7.85 19.61 24.31
CA VAL A 264 8.42 19.31 22.99
C VAL A 264 9.29 20.47 22.55
N GLN A 265 10.61 20.23 22.50
CA GLN A 265 11.59 21.25 22.15
C GLN A 265 11.81 21.31 20.63
N PRO A 266 12.19 22.47 20.06
CA PRO A 266 12.61 22.50 18.66
C PRO A 266 13.84 21.61 18.44
N TRP A 267 13.81 20.77 17.40
CA TRP A 267 14.96 19.90 17.07
C TRP A 267 16.20 20.71 16.68
N THR A 268 15.99 21.82 15.97
CA THR A 268 17.01 22.79 15.63
C THR A 268 16.49 24.21 15.86
N GLU A 269 17.39 25.17 15.97
CA GLU A 269 17.04 26.61 16.07
C GLU A 269 16.58 27.22 14.72
N ALA A 270 16.42 26.42 13.67
CA ALA A 270 15.96 26.94 12.39
C ALA A 270 14.49 27.38 12.50
N PRO A 271 14.15 28.63 12.12
CA PRO A 271 12.77 29.07 12.13
C PRO A 271 11.93 28.26 11.13
N PRO A 272 10.60 28.13 11.34
CA PRO A 272 9.74 27.49 10.37
C PRO A 272 9.82 28.20 9.02
N PRO A 273 9.69 27.48 7.88
CA PRO A 273 9.77 28.11 6.57
C PRO A 273 8.72 29.20 6.30
N ASP A 274 7.56 29.12 6.97
CA ASP A 274 6.50 30.12 6.86
C ASP A 274 5.68 30.16 8.18
N PRO A 275 6.16 30.89 9.21
CA PRO A 275 5.52 30.89 10.54
C PRO A 275 4.09 31.44 10.49
N ALA A 276 3.84 32.46 9.68
CA ALA A 276 2.51 33.06 9.52
C ALA A 276 1.51 32.09 8.88
N ARG A 277 1.95 31.32 7.87
CA ARG A 277 1.11 30.25 7.30
C ARG A 277 0.88 29.13 8.29
N ASN A 278 1.87 28.75 9.08
CA ASN A 278 1.70 27.72 10.11
C ASN A 278 0.63 28.15 11.13
N ALA A 279 0.65 29.39 11.60
CA ALA A 279 -0.38 29.94 12.48
C ALA A 279 -1.78 29.95 11.85
N LEU A 280 -1.88 30.31 10.55
CA LEU A 280 -3.13 30.24 9.80
C LEU A 280 -3.68 28.81 9.71
N VAL A 281 -2.83 27.85 9.34
CA VAL A 281 -3.21 26.43 9.23
C VAL A 281 -3.57 25.84 10.59
N SER A 282 -2.82 26.19 11.64
CA SER A 282 -3.10 25.78 13.03
C SER A 282 -4.49 26.23 13.47
N LEU A 283 -4.86 27.50 13.21
CA LEU A 283 -6.19 28.01 13.51
C LEU A 283 -7.28 27.34 12.67
N ALA A 284 -7.04 27.19 11.36
CA ALA A 284 -8.01 26.63 10.42
C ALA A 284 -8.35 25.16 10.71
N LEU A 285 -7.41 24.39 11.25
CA LEU A 285 -7.58 22.95 11.49
C LEU A 285 -8.09 22.60 12.88
N ARG A 286 -8.36 23.57 13.78
CA ARG A 286 -8.81 23.25 15.14
C ARG A 286 -10.03 22.31 15.16
N PRO A 287 -10.15 21.41 16.16
CA PRO A 287 -11.25 20.46 16.26
C PRO A 287 -12.57 21.14 16.64
N ALA A 288 -13.67 20.74 15.99
CA ALA A 288 -15.00 21.32 16.22
C ALA A 288 -15.48 21.14 17.67
N PRO A 289 -16.30 22.09 18.21
CA PRO A 289 -16.76 23.34 17.59
C PRO A 289 -15.70 24.47 17.67
N VAL A 290 -15.44 25.14 16.55
CA VAL A 290 -14.33 26.13 16.42
C VAL A 290 -14.73 27.55 16.06
N THR A 291 -16.01 27.78 15.75
CA THR A 291 -16.47 29.07 15.18
C THR A 291 -16.17 30.24 16.12
N ASP A 292 -16.32 30.07 17.43
CA ASP A 292 -15.97 31.10 18.43
C ASP A 292 -14.47 31.40 18.42
N GLN A 293 -13.63 30.37 18.26
CA GLN A 293 -12.18 30.50 18.27
C GLN A 293 -11.67 31.19 17.00
N TRP A 294 -12.24 30.89 15.84
CA TRP A 294 -11.92 31.60 14.59
C TRP A 294 -12.28 33.08 14.67
N LEU A 295 -13.43 33.42 15.24
CA LEU A 295 -13.84 34.82 15.42
C LEU A 295 -12.94 35.56 16.42
N ARG A 296 -12.55 34.89 17.51
CA ARG A 296 -11.71 35.47 18.56
C ARG A 296 -10.25 35.62 18.14
N ASP A 297 -9.66 34.57 17.58
CA ASP A 297 -8.21 34.47 17.36
C ASP A 297 -7.82 34.85 15.92
N GLY A 298 -8.75 34.73 14.96
CA GLY A 298 -8.54 35.06 13.54
C GLY A 298 -8.05 36.49 13.29
N PRO A 299 -8.62 37.53 13.92
CA PRO A 299 -8.11 38.90 13.80
C PRO A 299 -6.64 39.05 14.21
N GLY A 300 -6.14 38.19 15.11
CA GLY A 300 -4.75 38.18 15.58
C GLY A 300 -3.74 37.71 14.53
N LEU A 301 -4.16 37.05 13.45
CA LEU A 301 -3.27 36.62 12.36
C LEU A 301 -2.78 37.77 11.47
N GLY A 302 -3.46 38.93 11.51
CA GLY A 302 -3.14 40.08 10.66
C GLY A 302 -3.45 39.83 9.17
N PRO A 303 -2.82 40.58 8.25
CA PRO A 303 -3.06 40.46 6.81
C PRO A 303 -2.67 39.08 6.25
N LEU A 304 -3.63 38.42 5.58
CA LEU A 304 -3.45 37.05 5.09
C LEU A 304 -2.83 36.95 3.69
N ASP A 305 -2.62 38.07 2.99
CA ASP A 305 -2.07 38.08 1.63
C ASP A 305 -0.67 37.44 1.58
N ALA A 306 0.19 37.79 2.53
CA ALA A 306 1.55 37.26 2.59
C ALA A 306 1.60 35.73 2.86
N PRO A 307 0.94 35.19 3.91
CA PRO A 307 0.98 33.74 4.19
C PRO A 307 0.29 32.90 3.09
N THR A 308 -0.73 33.45 2.42
CA THR A 308 -1.49 32.73 1.38
C THR A 308 -0.97 32.94 -0.04
N ARG A 309 0.02 33.82 -0.27
CA ARG A 309 0.56 34.15 -1.61
C ARG A 309 0.95 32.95 -2.49
N ARG A 310 1.32 31.81 -1.90
CA ARG A 310 1.70 30.58 -2.62
C ARG A 310 0.63 29.48 -2.54
N ILE A 311 -0.60 29.87 -2.24
CA ILE A 311 -1.77 29.00 -2.19
C ILE A 311 -2.70 29.47 -3.30
N SER A 312 -3.24 28.52 -4.05
CA SER A 312 -4.18 28.82 -5.12
C SER A 312 -5.29 27.78 -5.10
N LEU A 313 -6.53 28.24 -5.26
CA LEU A 313 -7.69 27.39 -5.43
C LEU A 313 -8.02 27.34 -6.93
N LEU A 314 -8.23 26.14 -7.44
CA LEU A 314 -8.70 25.91 -8.79
C LEU A 314 -9.96 25.05 -8.75
N GLU A 315 -11.07 25.60 -9.23
CA GLU A 315 -12.32 24.88 -9.38
C GLU A 315 -12.47 24.45 -10.85
N ALA A 316 -12.57 23.14 -11.09
CA ALA A 316 -12.72 22.59 -12.43
C ALA A 316 -14.18 22.19 -12.68
N ASN A 317 -14.68 22.41 -13.91
CA ASN A 317 -16.06 22.05 -14.30
C ASN A 317 -16.26 20.55 -14.54
N GLY A 318 -15.30 19.72 -14.13
CA GLY A 318 -15.37 18.27 -14.20
C GLY A 318 -14.00 17.59 -14.23
N PRO A 319 -13.97 16.26 -14.10
CA PRO A 319 -12.73 15.54 -13.81
C PRO A 319 -11.68 15.58 -14.92
N ARG A 320 -12.12 15.77 -16.18
CA ARG A 320 -11.20 15.92 -17.32
C ARG A 320 -10.46 17.25 -17.28
N GLN A 321 -11.15 18.34 -16.93
CA GLN A 321 -10.56 19.65 -16.82
C GLN A 321 -9.63 19.72 -15.61
N GLU A 322 -10.04 19.14 -14.47
CA GLU A 322 -9.21 19.01 -13.27
C GLU A 322 -7.85 18.35 -13.58
N ALA A 323 -7.89 17.16 -14.17
CA ALA A 323 -6.68 16.41 -14.52
C ALA A 323 -5.77 17.17 -15.50
N LEU A 324 -6.35 17.87 -16.48
CA LEU A 324 -5.57 18.67 -17.42
C LEU A 324 -4.92 19.88 -16.73
N SER A 325 -5.64 20.59 -15.87
CA SER A 325 -5.11 21.72 -15.12
C SER A 325 -3.94 21.31 -14.23
N ILE A 326 -4.09 20.20 -13.50
CA ILE A 326 -3.01 19.64 -12.68
C ILE A 326 -1.81 19.26 -13.55
N ALA A 327 -2.03 18.57 -14.68
CA ALA A 327 -0.96 18.18 -15.59
C ALA A 327 -0.21 19.39 -16.17
N LEU A 328 -0.89 20.50 -16.44
CA LEU A 328 -0.26 21.76 -16.87
C LEU A 328 0.61 22.36 -15.77
N CYS A 329 0.14 22.38 -14.52
CA CYS A 329 0.94 22.84 -13.37
C CYS A 329 2.21 21.97 -13.18
N LEU A 330 2.06 20.65 -13.24
CA LEU A 330 3.18 19.71 -13.13
C LEU A 330 4.18 19.89 -14.28
N ARG A 331 3.68 20.06 -15.51
CA ARG A 331 4.53 20.35 -16.67
C ARG A 331 5.29 21.67 -16.50
N GLN A 332 4.62 22.73 -16.04
CA GLN A 332 5.28 24.01 -15.79
C GLN A 332 6.40 23.86 -14.76
N ALA A 333 6.15 23.12 -13.66
CA ALA A 333 7.18 22.86 -12.67
C ALA A 333 8.41 22.13 -13.28
N VAL A 334 8.19 21.13 -14.15
CA VAL A 334 9.28 20.44 -14.86
C VAL A 334 10.06 21.39 -15.77
N VAL A 335 9.37 22.23 -16.55
CA VAL A 335 10.00 23.24 -17.43
C VAL A 335 10.85 24.23 -16.63
N GLU A 336 10.41 24.60 -15.43
CA GLU A 336 11.12 25.50 -14.53
C GLU A 336 12.20 24.79 -13.69
N GLY A 337 12.42 23.48 -13.88
CA GLY A 337 13.37 22.70 -13.08
C GLY A 337 12.98 22.54 -11.61
N LYS A 338 11.70 22.71 -11.27
CA LYS A 338 11.16 22.59 -9.92
C LYS A 338 10.67 21.17 -9.65
N LYS A 339 10.83 20.73 -8.41
CA LYS A 339 10.17 19.52 -7.91
C LYS A 339 8.69 19.83 -7.68
N ALA A 340 7.81 18.94 -8.14
CA ALA A 340 6.38 19.01 -7.88
C ALA A 340 5.84 17.61 -7.57
N ALA A 341 4.75 17.56 -6.82
CA ALA A 341 4.06 16.34 -6.46
C ALA A 341 2.55 16.56 -6.55
N LEU A 342 1.83 15.52 -6.98
CA LEU A 342 0.38 15.43 -6.84
C LEU A 342 0.07 14.49 -5.67
N ILE A 343 -0.67 14.98 -4.69
CA ILE A 343 -1.14 14.19 -3.55
C ILE A 343 -2.64 14.01 -3.74
N THR A 344 -3.09 12.77 -3.93
CA THR A 344 -4.52 12.45 -4.05
C THR A 344 -4.79 11.01 -3.63
N PRO A 345 -5.87 10.74 -2.87
CA PRO A 345 -6.36 9.38 -2.65
C PRO A 345 -7.08 8.82 -3.89
N ASP A 346 -7.49 9.66 -4.85
CA ASP A 346 -8.19 9.24 -6.06
C ASP A 346 -7.22 8.71 -7.13
N ARG A 347 -7.13 7.37 -7.22
CA ARG A 347 -6.35 6.67 -8.24
C ARG A 347 -6.86 6.91 -9.66
N THR A 348 -8.11 7.30 -9.84
CA THR A 348 -8.65 7.69 -11.15
C THR A 348 -8.14 9.05 -11.57
N LEU A 349 -8.09 10.03 -10.66
CA LEU A 349 -7.46 11.33 -10.92
C LEU A 349 -5.98 11.16 -11.27
N ALA A 350 -5.22 10.42 -10.45
CA ALA A 350 -3.80 10.17 -10.70
C ALA A 350 -3.54 9.59 -12.10
N ARG A 351 -4.30 8.56 -12.51
CA ARG A 351 -4.20 7.97 -13.85
C ARG A 351 -4.56 8.96 -14.98
N ARG A 352 -5.58 9.78 -14.79
CA ARG A 352 -5.97 10.82 -15.77
C ARG A 352 -4.88 11.86 -15.95
N VAL A 353 -4.24 12.29 -14.85
CA VAL A 353 -3.10 13.22 -14.88
C VAL A 353 -1.91 12.58 -15.60
N THR A 354 -1.56 11.33 -15.29
CA THR A 354 -0.49 10.59 -15.99
C THR A 354 -0.76 10.48 -17.49
N ALA A 355 -1.98 10.14 -17.90
CA ALA A 355 -2.36 10.08 -19.31
C ALA A 355 -2.33 11.45 -20.01
N ALA A 356 -2.62 12.54 -19.29
CA ALA A 356 -2.50 13.89 -19.82
C ALA A 356 -1.03 14.31 -20.00
N LEU A 357 -0.16 13.94 -19.05
CA LEU A 357 1.29 14.20 -19.08
C LEU A 357 2.00 13.46 -20.21
N ASP A 358 1.53 12.26 -20.58
CA ASP A 358 2.10 11.44 -21.65
C ASP A 358 2.10 12.14 -23.02
N ARG A 359 1.18 13.09 -23.25
CA ARG A 359 1.16 13.95 -24.46
C ARG A 359 2.43 14.78 -24.64
N TRP A 360 3.16 15.00 -23.55
CA TRP A 360 4.45 15.71 -23.53
C TRP A 360 5.61 14.77 -23.18
N HIS A 361 5.40 13.46 -23.23
CA HIS A 361 6.37 12.44 -22.83
C HIS A 361 6.90 12.61 -21.39
N LEU A 362 6.07 13.18 -20.50
CA LEU A 362 6.39 13.32 -19.09
C LEU A 362 5.88 12.10 -18.33
N ARG A 363 6.78 11.35 -17.71
CA ARG A 363 6.47 10.18 -16.89
C ARG A 363 6.55 10.56 -15.41
N PRO A 364 5.42 10.72 -14.71
CA PRO A 364 5.45 10.93 -13.27
C PRO A 364 5.89 9.65 -12.55
N ASP A 365 6.62 9.83 -11.45
CA ASP A 365 6.91 8.76 -10.50
C ASP A 365 5.69 8.56 -9.58
N ASP A 366 4.89 7.52 -9.85
CA ASP A 366 3.70 7.18 -9.07
C ASP A 366 4.09 6.23 -7.94
N SER A 367 4.19 6.76 -6.72
CA SER A 367 4.63 6.00 -5.54
C SER A 367 3.74 4.83 -5.16
N ALA A 368 2.49 4.78 -5.65
CA ALA A 368 1.59 3.64 -5.43
C ALA A 368 1.72 2.57 -6.52
N GLY A 369 2.57 2.79 -7.53
CA GLY A 369 2.76 1.89 -8.66
C GLY A 369 1.50 1.68 -9.50
N ARG A 370 1.59 0.71 -10.42
CA ARG A 370 0.46 0.27 -11.25
C ARG A 370 -0.03 -1.08 -10.72
N PRO A 371 -1.34 -1.24 -10.43
CA PRO A 371 -1.89 -2.55 -10.07
C PRO A 371 -1.54 -3.60 -11.13
N LEU A 372 -1.01 -4.75 -10.69
CA LEU A 372 -0.54 -5.81 -11.59
C LEU A 372 -1.64 -6.28 -12.55
N ALA A 373 -2.89 -6.39 -12.06
CA ALA A 373 -4.08 -6.71 -12.84
C ALA A 373 -4.42 -5.71 -13.96
N LEU A 374 -3.80 -4.53 -13.96
CA LEU A 374 -3.90 -3.52 -15.02
C LEU A 374 -2.70 -3.53 -15.96
N SER A 375 -1.60 -4.22 -15.64
CA SER A 375 -0.44 -4.38 -16.52
C SER A 375 -0.79 -5.22 -17.77
N ALA A 376 0.07 -5.21 -18.80
CA ALA A 376 -0.13 -6.07 -19.96
C ALA A 376 -0.13 -7.57 -19.58
N PRO A 377 0.89 -8.12 -18.88
CA PRO A 377 0.90 -9.53 -18.48
C PRO A 377 -0.20 -9.89 -17.49
N GLY A 378 -0.52 -9.02 -16.54
CA GLY A 378 -1.63 -9.27 -15.60
C GLY A 378 -3.01 -9.28 -16.27
N ARG A 379 -3.29 -8.38 -17.23
CA ARG A 379 -4.55 -8.43 -18.00
C ARG A 379 -4.64 -9.66 -18.88
N PHE A 380 -3.53 -10.04 -19.51
CA PHE A 380 -3.45 -11.26 -20.31
C PHE A 380 -3.79 -12.50 -19.50
N MET A 381 -3.17 -12.68 -18.33
CA MET A 381 -3.48 -13.82 -17.47
C MET A 381 -4.91 -13.79 -16.97
N ARG A 382 -5.48 -12.62 -16.66
CA ARG A 382 -6.92 -12.53 -16.32
C ARG A 382 -7.83 -13.00 -17.45
N GLN A 383 -7.53 -12.58 -18.69
CA GLN A 383 -8.28 -13.06 -19.86
C GLN A 383 -8.14 -14.58 -20.03
N CYS A 384 -6.97 -15.16 -19.75
CA CYS A 384 -6.79 -16.62 -19.75
C CYS A 384 -7.64 -17.29 -18.66
N ALA A 385 -7.68 -16.73 -17.44
CA ALA A 385 -8.51 -17.25 -16.35
C ALA A 385 -10.00 -17.19 -16.67
N ASP A 386 -10.46 -16.10 -17.31
CA ASP A 386 -11.85 -15.95 -17.73
C ASP A 386 -12.26 -17.01 -18.77
N LEU A 387 -11.31 -17.49 -19.60
CA LEU A 387 -11.57 -18.59 -20.55
C LEU A 387 -11.61 -19.96 -19.88
N LEU A 388 -10.90 -20.15 -18.76
CA LEU A 388 -10.91 -21.44 -18.04
C LEU A 388 -12.28 -21.75 -17.44
N ASN A 389 -13.03 -20.72 -17.03
CA ASN A 389 -14.29 -20.83 -16.30
C ASN A 389 -15.52 -20.70 -17.22
N GLY A 390 -15.73 -21.66 -18.12
CA GLY A 390 -16.98 -21.82 -18.86
C GLY A 390 -16.86 -21.91 -20.38
N THR A 391 -17.91 -21.47 -21.09
CA THR A 391 -17.99 -21.56 -22.55
C THR A 391 -17.18 -20.44 -23.21
N VAL A 392 -16.26 -20.80 -24.10
CA VAL A 392 -15.46 -19.84 -24.87
C VAL A 392 -16.35 -19.14 -25.89
N SER A 393 -16.57 -17.84 -25.72
CA SER A 393 -17.26 -17.04 -26.71
C SER A 393 -16.29 -16.57 -27.79
N ALA A 394 -16.81 -16.33 -28.99
CA ALA A 394 -16.04 -15.73 -30.08
C ALA A 394 -15.45 -14.37 -29.69
N GLU A 395 -16.14 -13.60 -28.85
CA GLU A 395 -15.67 -12.31 -28.35
C GLU A 395 -14.46 -12.47 -27.43
N SER A 396 -14.54 -13.32 -26.39
CA SER A 396 -13.46 -13.50 -25.44
C SER A 396 -12.23 -14.12 -26.11
N LEU A 397 -12.43 -15.08 -27.02
CA LEU A 397 -11.37 -15.67 -27.82
C LEU A 397 -10.65 -14.63 -28.69
N VAL A 398 -11.40 -13.85 -29.48
CA VAL A 398 -10.81 -12.81 -30.34
C VAL A 398 -10.12 -11.73 -29.51
N ALA A 399 -10.68 -11.36 -28.35
CA ALA A 399 -10.06 -10.39 -27.45
C ALA A 399 -8.71 -10.89 -26.91
N LEU A 400 -8.62 -12.15 -26.48
CA LEU A 400 -7.37 -12.77 -26.04
C LEU A 400 -6.36 -12.85 -27.19
N LEU A 401 -6.77 -13.31 -28.38
CA LEU A 401 -5.86 -13.43 -29.53
C LEU A 401 -5.31 -12.06 -29.98
N LYS A 402 -6.11 -11.00 -29.88
CA LYS A 402 -5.64 -9.63 -30.17
C LYS A 402 -4.65 -9.09 -29.13
N HIS A 403 -4.59 -9.66 -27.93
CA HIS A 403 -3.73 -9.15 -26.86
C HIS A 403 -2.24 -9.13 -27.26
N PRO A 404 -1.45 -8.09 -26.93
CA PRO A 404 -0.05 -7.98 -27.35
C PRO A 404 0.89 -9.11 -26.91
N ILE A 405 0.53 -9.85 -25.86
CA ILE A 405 1.33 -10.97 -25.32
C ILE A 405 1.03 -12.29 -26.02
N THR A 406 -0.15 -12.43 -26.62
CA THR A 406 -0.49 -13.62 -27.40
C THR A 406 0.47 -13.74 -28.57
N HIS A 407 1.03 -14.93 -28.81
CA HIS A 407 1.91 -15.15 -29.95
C HIS A 407 3.07 -14.14 -30.02
N SER A 408 3.63 -13.76 -28.85
CA SER A 408 4.64 -12.71 -28.73
C SER A 408 6.08 -13.22 -28.87
N ALA A 409 6.28 -14.55 -28.83
CA ALA A 409 7.59 -15.16 -29.00
C ALA A 409 8.12 -15.07 -30.45
N LEU A 410 7.30 -15.49 -31.43
CA LEU A 410 7.63 -15.52 -32.86
C LEU A 410 6.39 -15.22 -33.71
N ASP A 411 6.54 -14.98 -35.01
CA ASP A 411 5.46 -14.92 -36.04
C ASP A 411 4.18 -14.13 -35.70
N ARG A 412 4.29 -13.03 -34.93
CA ARG A 412 3.16 -12.16 -34.57
C ARG A 412 2.42 -11.60 -35.79
N GLY A 413 3.15 -11.28 -36.86
CA GLY A 413 2.58 -10.79 -38.12
C GLY A 413 1.63 -11.82 -38.78
N PRO A 414 2.10 -13.03 -39.10
CA PRO A 414 1.25 -14.15 -39.52
C PRO A 414 0.07 -14.41 -38.60
N HIS A 415 0.28 -14.45 -37.28
CA HIS A 415 -0.81 -14.62 -36.30
C HIS A 415 -1.93 -13.58 -36.47
N LEU A 416 -1.60 -12.29 -36.58
CA LEU A 416 -2.59 -11.23 -36.76
C LEU A 416 -3.38 -11.38 -38.08
N ARG A 417 -2.76 -11.92 -39.14
CA ARG A 417 -3.47 -12.23 -40.40
C ARG A 417 -4.47 -13.37 -40.20
N HIS A 418 -4.06 -14.47 -39.57
CA HIS A 418 -4.94 -15.61 -39.30
C HIS A 418 -6.09 -15.25 -38.36
N LEU A 419 -5.81 -14.48 -37.31
CA LEU A 419 -6.80 -13.95 -36.39
C LEU A 419 -7.84 -13.08 -37.11
N ARG A 420 -7.41 -12.17 -37.98
CA ARG A 420 -8.34 -11.34 -38.78
C ARG A 420 -9.25 -12.22 -39.64
N ASP A 421 -8.69 -13.22 -40.30
CA ASP A 421 -9.45 -14.14 -41.16
C ASP A 421 -10.43 -15.01 -40.35
N LEU A 422 -10.04 -15.43 -39.15
CA LEU A 422 -10.90 -16.17 -38.22
C LEU A 422 -12.04 -15.27 -37.72
N GLU A 423 -11.76 -14.05 -37.29
CA GLU A 423 -12.78 -13.10 -36.83
C GLU A 423 -13.84 -12.83 -37.92
N LEU A 424 -13.40 -12.63 -39.17
CA LEU A 424 -14.31 -12.47 -40.30
C LEU A 424 -15.18 -13.72 -40.53
N HIS A 425 -14.61 -14.90 -40.35
CA HIS A 425 -15.34 -16.16 -40.46
C HIS A 425 -16.39 -16.30 -39.36
N LEU A 426 -16.00 -16.14 -38.10
CA LEU A 426 -16.92 -16.24 -36.95
C LEU A 426 -18.10 -15.27 -37.08
N ARG A 427 -17.84 -14.03 -37.53
CA ARG A 427 -18.89 -13.03 -37.80
C ARG A 427 -19.78 -13.43 -38.98
N ARG A 428 -19.20 -13.89 -40.09
CA ARG A 428 -19.95 -14.23 -41.32
C ARG A 428 -20.92 -15.39 -41.10
N TYR A 429 -20.51 -16.38 -40.32
CA TYR A 429 -21.30 -17.58 -40.05
C TYR A 429 -22.02 -17.55 -38.70
N ALA A 430 -21.99 -16.40 -38.01
CA ALA A 430 -22.61 -16.20 -36.70
C ALA A 430 -22.30 -17.35 -35.73
N VAL A 431 -21.01 -17.65 -35.53
CA VAL A 431 -20.53 -18.66 -34.59
C VAL A 431 -20.29 -17.98 -33.23
N PRO A 432 -21.21 -18.08 -32.25
CA PRO A 432 -21.05 -17.42 -30.96
C PRO A 432 -20.05 -18.12 -30.04
N TYR A 433 -19.94 -19.46 -30.13
CA TYR A 433 -19.12 -20.29 -29.27
C TYR A 433 -18.27 -21.24 -30.13
N PRO A 434 -17.07 -20.81 -30.58
CA PRO A 434 -16.20 -21.66 -31.36
C PRO A 434 -15.63 -22.80 -30.50
N ASP A 435 -15.74 -24.02 -30.98
CA ASP A 435 -15.16 -25.23 -30.38
C ASP A 435 -13.99 -25.78 -31.20
N ALA A 436 -13.34 -26.83 -30.69
CA ALA A 436 -12.22 -27.48 -31.35
C ALA A 436 -12.55 -27.94 -32.79
N GLU A 437 -13.77 -28.43 -33.03
CA GLU A 437 -14.21 -28.87 -34.35
C GLU A 437 -14.32 -27.69 -35.32
N THR A 438 -14.96 -26.60 -34.89
CA THR A 438 -15.08 -25.36 -35.67
C THR A 438 -13.71 -24.82 -36.06
N LEU A 439 -12.76 -24.79 -35.12
CA LEU A 439 -11.41 -24.32 -35.36
C LEU A 439 -10.63 -25.21 -36.33
N ARG A 440 -10.72 -26.54 -36.20
CA ARG A 440 -10.13 -27.48 -37.18
C ARG A 440 -10.72 -27.30 -38.57
N LEU A 441 -12.05 -27.26 -38.68
CA LEU A 441 -12.75 -27.10 -39.97
C LEU A 441 -12.40 -25.77 -40.65
N TRP A 442 -12.14 -24.72 -39.88
CA TRP A 442 -11.67 -23.45 -40.42
C TRP A 442 -10.20 -23.53 -40.89
N GLY A 443 -9.33 -24.14 -40.08
CA GLY A 443 -7.90 -24.32 -40.38
C GLY A 443 -7.66 -25.14 -41.65
N ALA A 444 -8.40 -26.23 -41.82
CA ALA A 444 -8.29 -27.12 -42.98
C ALA A 444 -8.63 -26.47 -44.33
N ARG A 445 -9.24 -25.27 -44.34
CA ARG A 445 -9.59 -24.55 -45.59
C ARG A 445 -8.37 -24.03 -46.34
N LYS A 446 -7.23 -23.85 -45.67
CA LYS A 446 -5.96 -23.45 -46.30
C LYS A 446 -4.77 -24.04 -45.57
N ALA A 447 -3.80 -24.56 -46.32
CA ALA A 447 -2.60 -25.18 -45.76
C ALA A 447 -1.80 -24.26 -44.83
N ASP A 448 -1.74 -22.95 -45.12
CA ASP A 448 -1.03 -21.95 -44.32
C ASP A 448 -1.68 -21.66 -42.95
N ARG A 449 -2.82 -22.28 -42.63
CA ARG A 449 -3.55 -22.10 -41.38
C ARG A 449 -3.52 -23.33 -40.48
N SER A 450 -3.05 -24.49 -40.97
CA SER A 450 -3.16 -25.76 -40.24
C SER A 450 -2.48 -25.68 -38.88
N ASP A 451 -1.17 -25.40 -38.86
CA ASP A 451 -0.37 -25.33 -37.64
C ASP A 451 -0.92 -24.29 -36.64
N TRP A 452 -1.42 -23.16 -37.16
CA TRP A 452 -2.03 -22.12 -36.33
C TRP A 452 -3.38 -22.56 -35.73
N ALA A 453 -4.20 -23.26 -36.51
CA ALA A 453 -5.46 -23.80 -36.01
C ALA A 453 -5.22 -24.94 -35.02
N ASP A 454 -4.25 -25.81 -35.27
CA ASP A 454 -3.86 -26.91 -34.38
C ASP A 454 -3.33 -26.37 -33.04
N TRP A 455 -2.52 -25.31 -33.06
CA TRP A 455 -2.12 -24.59 -31.84
C TRP A 455 -3.33 -24.06 -31.06
N LEU A 456 -4.31 -23.45 -31.74
CA LEU A 456 -5.48 -22.91 -31.07
C LEU A 456 -6.41 -24.01 -30.55
N VAL A 457 -6.51 -25.13 -31.25
CA VAL A 457 -7.23 -26.33 -30.83
C VAL A 457 -6.58 -26.96 -29.60
N ALA A 458 -5.25 -27.07 -29.57
CA ALA A 458 -4.52 -27.52 -28.38
C ALA A 458 -4.80 -26.63 -27.17
N ALA A 459 -5.01 -25.32 -27.38
CA ALA A 459 -5.40 -24.43 -26.29
C ALA A 459 -6.81 -24.74 -25.74
N THR A 460 -7.72 -25.27 -26.57
CA THR A 460 -9.05 -25.69 -26.11
C THR A 460 -8.99 -26.94 -25.24
N ASP A 461 -8.01 -27.82 -25.46
CA ASP A 461 -7.80 -29.01 -24.62
C ASP A 461 -7.25 -28.66 -23.22
N LEU A 462 -6.66 -27.46 -23.07
CA LEU A 462 -6.19 -26.92 -21.79
C LEU A 462 -7.30 -26.25 -20.98
N LEU A 463 -8.52 -26.11 -21.54
CA LEU A 463 -9.64 -25.52 -20.83
C LEU A 463 -10.16 -26.52 -19.81
N ALA A 464 -10.11 -26.12 -18.54
CA ALA A 464 -10.45 -26.97 -17.42
C ALA A 464 -11.97 -27.15 -17.20
N GLY A 465 -12.84 -26.38 -17.87
CA GLY A 465 -14.28 -26.57 -17.77
C GLY A 465 -14.85 -26.08 -16.43
N SER A 466 -15.88 -26.75 -15.90
CA SER A 466 -16.58 -26.35 -14.66
C SER A 466 -16.52 -27.41 -13.56
N ASP A 467 -15.52 -28.30 -13.63
CA ASP A 467 -15.35 -29.39 -12.68
C ASP A 467 -14.61 -28.92 -11.43
N THR A 468 -15.11 -29.35 -10.28
CA THR A 468 -14.43 -29.15 -9.00
C THR A 468 -13.07 -29.84 -9.01
N ARG A 469 -12.01 -29.06 -8.77
CA ARG A 469 -10.63 -29.56 -8.68
C ARG A 469 -9.80 -28.76 -7.67
N PRO A 470 -8.69 -29.30 -7.17
CA PRO A 470 -7.77 -28.56 -6.31
C PRO A 470 -7.27 -27.25 -6.94
N LEU A 471 -7.06 -26.21 -6.11
CA LEU A 471 -6.49 -24.93 -6.56
C LEU A 471 -5.11 -25.12 -7.24
N THR A 472 -4.33 -26.12 -6.82
CA THR A 472 -3.06 -26.50 -7.47
C THR A 472 -3.23 -26.76 -8.96
N ASP A 473 -4.31 -27.46 -9.31
CA ASP A 473 -4.57 -27.91 -10.68
C ASP A 473 -5.12 -26.77 -11.52
N TRP A 474 -5.93 -25.89 -10.91
CA TRP A 474 -6.35 -24.63 -11.53
C TRP A 474 -5.18 -23.71 -11.85
N ILE A 475 -4.24 -23.52 -10.92
CA ILE A 475 -3.05 -22.69 -11.14
C ILE A 475 -2.16 -23.30 -12.23
N ALA A 476 -1.96 -24.61 -12.22
CA ALA A 476 -1.19 -25.31 -13.24
C ALA A 476 -1.84 -25.16 -14.63
N ALA A 477 -3.16 -25.38 -14.75
CA ALA A 477 -3.90 -25.19 -15.99
C ALA A 477 -3.83 -23.73 -16.47
N HIS A 478 -3.88 -22.77 -15.55
CA HIS A 478 -3.80 -21.35 -15.87
C HIS A 478 -2.42 -20.94 -16.40
N LEU A 479 -1.35 -21.41 -15.76
CA LEU A 479 0.01 -21.23 -16.23
C LEU A 479 0.22 -21.86 -17.60
N GLN A 480 -0.21 -23.12 -17.77
CA GLN A 480 -0.09 -23.84 -19.05
C GLN A 480 -0.83 -23.12 -20.19
N LEU A 481 -2.08 -22.71 -19.96
CA LEU A 481 -2.85 -21.97 -20.97
C LEU A 481 -2.18 -20.62 -21.30
N GLY A 482 -1.75 -19.87 -20.29
CA GLY A 482 -1.09 -18.58 -20.48
C GLY A 482 0.21 -18.71 -21.28
N GLU A 483 1.06 -19.67 -20.93
CA GLU A 483 2.33 -19.92 -21.61
C GLU A 483 2.12 -20.43 -23.04
N HIS A 484 1.19 -21.36 -23.24
CA HIS A 484 0.83 -21.89 -24.57
C HIS A 484 0.32 -20.79 -25.51
N ILE A 485 -0.57 -19.93 -25.02
CA ILE A 485 -1.12 -18.82 -25.80
C ILE A 485 -0.05 -17.75 -26.07
N ALA A 486 0.84 -17.47 -25.11
CA ALA A 486 1.90 -16.49 -25.28
C ALA A 486 2.99 -16.95 -26.27
N ALA A 487 3.34 -18.23 -26.24
CA ALA A 487 4.35 -18.84 -27.12
C ALA A 487 3.92 -18.78 -28.60
N GLY A 488 2.65 -19.06 -28.90
CA GLY A 488 2.17 -19.14 -30.28
C GLY A 488 2.52 -20.47 -30.96
N ALA A 489 2.13 -20.63 -32.23
CA ALA A 489 2.15 -21.94 -32.90
C ALA A 489 3.57 -22.52 -33.09
N ASN A 490 4.56 -21.65 -33.28
CA ASN A 490 5.95 -22.04 -33.55
C ASN A 490 6.93 -21.64 -32.42
N GLY A 491 6.41 -21.13 -31.30
CA GLY A 491 7.24 -20.65 -30.19
C GLY A 491 7.50 -21.73 -29.14
N ALA A 492 8.73 -21.81 -28.64
CA ALA A 492 9.08 -22.68 -27.51
C ALA A 492 9.10 -21.94 -26.15
N GLU A 493 9.25 -20.61 -26.17
CA GLU A 493 9.26 -19.74 -24.98
C GLU A 493 7.97 -18.93 -24.90
N SER A 494 7.57 -18.51 -23.69
CA SER A 494 6.34 -17.73 -23.45
C SER A 494 6.44 -16.24 -23.85
N GLY A 495 7.35 -15.91 -24.77
CA GLY A 495 7.49 -14.58 -25.37
C GLY A 495 7.67 -13.48 -24.31
N GLU A 496 6.81 -12.46 -24.37
CA GLU A 496 6.86 -11.28 -23.49
C GLU A 496 6.17 -11.48 -22.13
N LEU A 497 5.57 -12.66 -21.86
CA LEU A 497 4.74 -12.88 -20.67
C LEU A 497 5.49 -12.64 -19.35
N TRP A 498 6.71 -13.19 -19.23
CA TRP A 498 7.52 -13.16 -18.01
C TRP A 498 8.64 -12.11 -18.04
N LYS A 499 8.69 -11.28 -19.08
CA LYS A 499 9.76 -10.27 -19.26
C LYS A 499 9.43 -8.96 -18.56
N GLU A 500 10.43 -8.08 -18.48
CA GLU A 500 10.34 -6.76 -17.87
C GLU A 500 9.94 -6.78 -16.37
N GLU A 501 9.72 -5.62 -15.78
CA GLU A 501 9.27 -5.50 -14.38
C GLU A 501 7.93 -6.19 -14.14
N ALA A 502 6.90 -5.89 -14.94
CA ALA A 502 5.56 -6.44 -14.73
C ALA A 502 5.48 -7.96 -14.92
N GLY A 503 6.27 -8.55 -15.82
CA GLY A 503 6.33 -10.00 -16.00
C GLY A 503 7.06 -10.70 -14.85
N ARG A 504 8.12 -10.10 -14.30
CA ARG A 504 8.80 -10.62 -13.09
C ARG A 504 7.89 -10.58 -11.86
N GLU A 505 7.17 -9.49 -11.64
CA GLU A 505 6.18 -9.39 -10.55
C GLU A 505 5.03 -10.39 -10.72
N LEU A 506 4.56 -10.60 -11.95
CA LEU A 506 3.56 -11.63 -12.24
C LEU A 506 4.09 -13.04 -11.96
N ARG A 507 5.34 -13.31 -12.35
CA ARG A 507 5.97 -14.61 -12.08
C ARG A 507 6.07 -14.87 -10.58
N ALA A 508 6.55 -13.89 -9.82
CA ALA A 508 6.63 -13.98 -8.36
C ALA A 508 5.26 -14.26 -7.72
N LEU A 509 4.18 -13.61 -8.21
CA LEU A 509 2.82 -13.90 -7.75
C LEU A 509 2.40 -15.36 -8.01
N PHE A 510 2.69 -15.90 -9.19
CA PHE A 510 2.34 -17.28 -9.53
C PHE A 510 3.21 -18.30 -8.79
N ASP A 511 4.47 -17.99 -8.54
CA ASP A 511 5.36 -18.84 -7.74
C ASP A 511 4.83 -18.91 -6.29
N ASP A 512 4.45 -17.78 -5.69
CA ASP A 512 3.81 -17.70 -4.35
C ASP A 512 2.46 -18.44 -4.30
N LEU A 513 1.63 -18.26 -5.33
CA LEU A 513 0.37 -19.00 -5.48
C LEU A 513 0.61 -20.50 -5.57
N THR A 514 1.59 -20.95 -6.36
CA THR A 514 1.90 -22.36 -6.56
C THR A 514 2.40 -22.99 -5.27
N GLU A 515 3.29 -22.31 -4.55
CA GLU A 515 3.83 -22.78 -3.27
C GLU A 515 2.74 -22.98 -2.21
N HIS A 516 1.70 -22.15 -2.23
CA HIS A 516 0.66 -22.13 -1.20
C HIS A 516 -0.71 -22.63 -1.66
N ALA A 517 -0.82 -23.09 -2.91
CA ALA A 517 -2.06 -23.55 -3.53
C ALA A 517 -2.76 -24.68 -2.75
N ALA A 518 -1.98 -25.56 -2.11
CA ALA A 518 -2.51 -26.67 -1.33
C ALA A 518 -3.42 -26.23 -0.17
N TYR A 519 -3.26 -25.01 0.34
CA TYR A 519 -4.11 -24.44 1.38
C TYR A 519 -5.43 -23.87 0.83
N GLY A 520 -5.53 -23.71 -0.49
CA GLY A 520 -6.70 -23.18 -1.17
C GLY A 520 -7.80 -24.20 -1.45
N GLY A 521 -7.57 -25.48 -1.15
CA GLY A 521 -8.56 -26.57 -1.25
C GLY A 521 -9.14 -26.78 -2.65
N GLU A 522 -10.29 -27.45 -2.70
CA GLU A 522 -11.04 -27.67 -3.94
C GLU A 522 -11.89 -26.46 -4.32
N MET A 523 -11.95 -26.17 -5.62
CA MET A 523 -12.70 -25.07 -6.20
C MET A 523 -13.37 -25.51 -7.49
N GLN A 524 -14.59 -25.03 -7.70
CA GLN A 524 -15.33 -25.15 -8.95
C GLN A 524 -15.01 -24.00 -9.89
#